data_AF-A0A349Q1H6-F1
#
_entry.id   AF-A0A349Q1H6-F1
#
_cell.length_a   1.000
_cell.length_b   1.000
_cell.length_c   1.000
_cell.angle_alpha   90.00
_cell.angle_beta   90.00
_cell.angle_gamma   90.00
#
_symmetry.space_group_name_H-M   'P 1'
#
loop_
_entity.id
_entity.type
_entity.pdbx_description
1 polymer ?
#
loop_
_entity_poly.entity_id
_entity_poly.type
_entity_poly.pdbx_seq_one_letter_code
_entity_poly.pdbx_strand_id
1 'polypeptide(L)'
;MKLMMWILIIITDLIFSEYKLGLINQVDSFDKMETYLFWSITSFFYYTITETFLSRSLAKYFTKTIVVLKDGSKPKSIDILARSALRQIPFEYFTFFQGRKPGWHDEYSNTFVVKKDKLEQILIDYKELFEIEKQK
;
A
#
# COMPACT_ATOMS: atom_id res chain seq x y z
N MET A 1 -39.36 18.68 -2.24
CA MET A 1 -38.20 17.83 -2.66
C MET A 1 -36.96 18.05 -1.80
N LYS A 2 -36.40 19.28 -1.69
CA LYS A 2 -35.17 19.52 -0.89
C LYS A 2 -35.32 19.15 0.60
N LEU A 3 -36.45 19.50 1.22
CA LEU A 3 -36.72 19.17 2.64
C LEU A 3 -36.75 17.64 2.89
N MET A 4 -37.40 16.90 1.99
CA MET A 4 -37.48 15.44 2.06
C MET A 4 -36.11 14.78 1.91
N MET A 5 -35.22 15.36 1.11
CA MET A 5 -33.84 14.90 0.92
C MET A 5 -32.99 15.10 2.18
N TRP A 6 -33.12 16.24 2.87
CA TRP A 6 -32.43 16.49 4.14
C TRP A 6 -32.87 15.53 5.25
N ILE A 7 -34.17 15.24 5.32
CA ILE A 7 -34.72 14.27 6.28
C ILE A 7 -34.17 12.88 6.02
N LEU A 8 -34.08 12.47 4.74
CA LEU A 8 -33.51 11.18 4.36
C LEU A 8 -32.04 11.07 4.79
N ILE A 9 -31.23 12.12 4.57
CA ILE A 9 -29.81 12.16 4.95
C ILE A 9 -29.64 12.03 6.47
N ILE A 10 -30.45 12.75 7.25
CA ILE A 10 -30.40 12.71 8.71
C ILE A 10 -30.77 11.31 9.23
N ILE A 11 -31.81 10.69 8.65
CA ILE A 11 -32.22 9.32 9.01
C ILE A 11 -31.10 8.33 8.67
N THR A 12 -30.47 8.45 7.49
CA THR A 12 -29.36 7.58 7.12
C THR A 12 -28.14 7.76 8.03
N ASP A 13 -27.81 9.00 8.42
CA ASP A 13 -26.69 9.28 9.32
C ASP A 13 -26.95 8.76 10.74
N LEU A 14 -28.19 8.88 11.23
CA LEU A 14 -28.59 8.37 12.55
C LEU A 14 -28.49 6.84 12.60
N ILE A 15 -29.04 6.18 11.58
CA ILE A 15 -28.97 4.72 11.42
C ILE A 15 -27.50 4.28 11.31
N PHE A 16 -26.70 4.96 10.49
CA PHE A 16 -25.28 4.68 10.34
C PHE A 16 -24.49 4.88 11.63
N SER A 17 -24.87 5.87 12.45
CA SER A 17 -24.25 6.14 13.75
C SER A 17 -24.48 5.00 14.75
N GLU A 18 -25.68 4.44 14.81
CA GLU A 18 -25.97 3.28 15.68
C GLU A 18 -25.19 2.04 15.24
N TYR A 19 -25.14 1.75 13.93
CA TYR A 19 -24.32 0.67 13.39
C TYR A 19 -22.83 0.89 13.66
N LYS A 20 -22.34 2.12 13.53
CA LYS A 20 -20.95 2.49 13.82
C LYS A 20 -20.63 2.28 15.29
N LEU A 21 -21.51 2.67 16.20
CA LEU A 21 -21.33 2.47 17.64
C LEU A 21 -21.32 0.97 17.98
N GLY A 22 -22.21 0.18 17.38
CA GLY A 22 -22.24 -1.27 17.52
C GLY A 22 -20.94 -1.94 17.04
N LEU A 23 -20.40 -1.52 15.90
CA LEU A 23 -19.12 -2.02 15.38
C LEU A 23 -17.94 -1.66 16.26
N ILE A 24 -17.89 -0.43 16.78
CA ILE A 24 -16.81 0.00 17.70
C ILE A 24 -16.83 -0.84 18.96
N ASN A 25 -18.00 -1.03 19.57
CA ASN A 25 -18.14 -1.86 20.78
C ASN A 25 -17.73 -3.32 20.54
N GLN A 26 -18.00 -3.86 19.34
CA GLN A 26 -17.58 -5.21 18.98
C GLN A 26 -16.06 -5.32 18.82
N VAL A 27 -15.42 -4.34 18.16
CA VAL A 27 -13.95 -4.32 18.02
C VAL A 27 -13.26 -4.06 19.36
N ASP A 28 -13.83 -3.22 20.22
CA ASP A 28 -13.31 -2.95 21.57
C ASP A 28 -13.45 -4.17 22.50
N SER A 29 -14.36 -5.10 22.18
CA SER A 29 -14.50 -6.36 22.92
C SER A 29 -13.49 -7.44 22.53
N PHE A 30 -12.66 -7.20 21.51
CA PHE A 30 -11.67 -8.16 21.05
C PHE A 30 -10.58 -8.39 22.08
N ASP A 31 -10.14 -9.64 22.19
CA ASP A 31 -8.94 -9.94 22.94
C ASP A 31 -7.67 -9.49 22.17
N LYS A 32 -6.50 -9.64 22.79
CA LYS A 32 -5.22 -9.21 22.19
C LYS A 32 -4.90 -9.95 20.90
N MET A 33 -5.26 -11.24 20.82
CA MET A 33 -4.99 -12.09 19.66
C MET A 33 -5.92 -11.73 18.50
N GLU A 34 -7.21 -11.58 18.78
CA GLU A 34 -8.23 -11.13 17.84
C GLU A 34 -7.89 -9.75 17.28
N THR A 35 -7.47 -8.82 18.14
CA THR A 35 -7.02 -7.48 17.72
C THR A 35 -5.83 -7.55 16.77
N TYR A 36 -4.85 -8.41 17.06
CA TYR A 36 -3.67 -8.58 16.21
C TYR A 36 -4.03 -9.17 14.84
N LEU A 37 -4.87 -10.21 14.82
CA LEU A 37 -5.37 -10.83 13.59
C LEU A 37 -6.19 -9.84 12.76
N PHE A 38 -7.08 -9.08 13.40
CA PHE A 38 -7.89 -8.06 12.74
C PHE A 38 -7.03 -6.99 12.07
N TRP A 39 -6.01 -6.48 12.78
CA TRP A 39 -5.04 -5.54 12.22
C TRP A 39 -4.22 -6.13 11.09
N SER A 40 -3.74 -7.36 11.25
CA SER A 40 -2.96 -8.08 10.23
C SER A 40 -3.77 -8.21 8.94
N ILE A 41 -5.01 -8.71 9.03
CA ILE A 41 -5.90 -8.90 7.88
C ILE A 41 -6.25 -7.57 7.21
N THR A 42 -6.68 -6.58 8.00
CA THR A 42 -7.02 -5.24 7.49
C THR A 42 -5.82 -4.61 6.78
N SER A 43 -4.63 -4.71 7.36
CA SER A 43 -3.40 -4.18 6.76
C SER A 43 -3.03 -4.89 5.45
N PHE A 44 -3.19 -6.21 5.40
CA PHE A 44 -2.92 -7.01 4.21
C PHE A 44 -3.79 -6.56 3.03
N PHE A 45 -5.10 -6.42 3.25
CA PHE A 45 -6.01 -5.95 2.20
C PHE A 45 -5.75 -4.49 1.81
N TYR A 46 -5.49 -3.63 2.79
CA TYR A 46 -5.15 -2.22 2.52
C TYR A 46 -3.94 -2.12 1.58
N TYR A 47 -2.83 -2.80 1.89
CA TYR A 47 -1.64 -2.75 1.03
C TYR A 47 -1.85 -3.45 -0.31
N THR A 48 -2.49 -4.63 -0.32
CA THR A 48 -2.71 -5.37 -1.56
C THR A 48 -3.55 -4.56 -2.53
N ILE A 49 -4.67 -4.00 -2.10
CA ILE A 49 -5.56 -3.20 -2.96
C ILE A 49 -4.83 -1.93 -3.41
N THR A 50 -4.33 -1.14 -2.46
CA THR A 50 -3.75 0.17 -2.81
C THR A 50 -2.51 0.03 -3.70
N GLU A 51 -1.59 -0.88 -3.37
CA GLU A 51 -0.38 -1.08 -4.17
C GLU A 51 -0.71 -1.75 -5.52
N THR A 52 -1.70 -2.64 -5.62
CA THR A 52 -2.07 -3.25 -6.91
C THR A 52 -2.59 -2.21 -7.91
N PHE A 53 -3.50 -1.33 -7.47
CA PHE A 53 -4.09 -0.35 -8.38
C PHE A 53 -3.15 0.83 -8.65
N LEU A 54 -2.46 1.32 -7.62
CA LEU A 54 -1.71 2.58 -7.69
C LEU A 54 -0.18 2.40 -7.73
N SER A 55 0.33 1.18 -7.54
CA SER A 55 1.76 0.88 -7.28
C SER A 55 2.33 1.67 -6.10
N ARG A 56 1.46 2.17 -5.22
CA ARG A 56 1.78 2.97 -4.04
C ARG A 56 0.62 2.95 -3.06
N SER A 57 0.95 2.93 -1.77
CA SER A 57 -0.03 3.19 -0.70
C SER A 57 -0.24 4.70 -0.52
N LEU A 58 -1.23 5.10 0.31
CA LEU A 58 -1.50 6.52 0.57
C LEU A 58 -0.27 7.24 1.14
N ALA A 59 0.44 6.62 2.08
CA ALA A 59 1.68 7.19 2.63
C ALA A 59 2.74 7.44 1.53
N LYS A 60 2.86 6.49 0.59
CA LYS A 60 3.81 6.57 -0.53
C LYS A 60 3.46 7.69 -1.53
N TYR A 61 2.19 8.07 -1.60
CA TYR A 61 1.74 9.23 -2.37
C TYR A 61 2.36 10.52 -1.82
N PHE A 62 2.32 10.72 -0.51
CA PHE A 62 2.89 11.90 0.15
C PHE A 62 4.42 11.93 0.07
N THR A 63 5.08 10.78 0.22
CA THR A 63 6.56 10.70 0.12
C THR A 63 7.08 10.70 -1.32
N LYS A 64 6.19 10.75 -2.32
CA LYS A 64 6.53 10.67 -3.76
C LYS A 64 7.38 9.46 -4.11
N THR A 65 7.10 8.33 -3.46
CA THR A 65 7.78 7.06 -3.70
C THR A 65 6.86 6.06 -4.38
N ILE A 66 7.42 5.19 -5.20
CA ILE A 66 6.68 4.13 -5.90
C ILE A 66 7.39 2.79 -5.73
N VAL A 67 6.62 1.72 -5.80
CA VAL A 67 7.15 0.35 -5.79
C VAL A 67 7.44 -0.06 -7.24
N VAL A 68 8.65 -0.53 -7.48
CA VAL A 68 9.13 -1.03 -8.79
C VAL A 68 9.81 -2.38 -8.63
N LEU A 69 9.96 -3.13 -9.71
CA LEU A 69 10.82 -4.30 -9.76
C LEU A 69 12.29 -3.89 -9.85
N LYS A 70 13.22 -4.84 -9.71
CA LYS A 70 14.68 -4.61 -9.81
C LYS A 70 15.12 -3.98 -11.13
N ASP A 71 14.36 -4.21 -12.20
CA ASP A 71 14.56 -3.62 -13.54
C ASP A 71 13.91 -2.24 -13.71
N GLY A 72 13.25 -1.71 -12.67
CA GLY A 72 12.51 -0.44 -12.71
C GLY A 72 11.12 -0.55 -13.33
N SER A 73 10.67 -1.73 -13.75
CA SER A 73 9.35 -1.93 -14.30
C SER A 73 8.25 -1.95 -13.22
N LYS A 74 6.99 -1.78 -13.66
CA LYS A 74 5.83 -1.81 -12.76
C LYS A 74 5.61 -3.25 -12.26
N PRO A 75 5.51 -3.48 -10.93
CA PRO A 75 5.29 -4.80 -10.37
C PRO A 75 3.91 -5.33 -10.78
N LYS A 76 3.80 -6.64 -10.98
CA LYS A 76 2.53 -7.30 -11.26
C LYS A 76 1.73 -7.46 -9.95
N SER A 77 0.42 -7.68 -10.08
CA SER A 77 -0.44 -7.89 -8.91
C SER A 77 0.02 -9.05 -8.03
N ILE A 78 0.61 -10.10 -8.61
CA ILE A 78 1.16 -11.24 -7.86
C ILE A 78 2.37 -10.86 -7.01
N ASP A 79 3.25 -9.99 -7.52
CA ASP A 79 4.44 -9.53 -6.79
C ASP A 79 4.02 -8.68 -5.59
N ILE A 80 2.98 -7.86 -5.77
CA ILE A 80 2.41 -7.00 -4.73
C ILE A 80 1.68 -7.82 -3.66
N LEU A 81 0.98 -8.87 -4.07
CA LEU A 81 0.31 -9.79 -3.15
C LEU A 81 1.37 -10.54 -2.31
N ALA A 82 2.41 -11.07 -2.95
CA ALA A 82 3.54 -11.70 -2.26
C ALA A 82 4.20 -10.73 -1.28
N ARG A 83 4.50 -9.50 -1.71
CA ARG A 83 5.03 -8.43 -0.85
C ARG A 83 4.12 -8.14 0.35
N SER A 84 2.81 -8.05 0.14
CA SER A 84 1.84 -7.77 1.21
C SER A 84 1.72 -8.93 2.20
N ALA A 85 1.84 -10.17 1.72
CA ALA A 85 1.85 -11.38 2.55
C ALA A 85 3.14 -11.48 3.38
N LEU A 86 4.30 -11.24 2.75
CA LEU A 86 5.60 -11.26 3.42
C LEU A 86 5.73 -10.19 4.51
N ARG A 87 5.00 -9.07 4.40
CA ARG A 87 4.93 -8.04 5.45
C ARG A 87 4.23 -8.53 6.73
N GLN A 88 3.41 -9.58 6.66
CA GLN A 88 2.76 -10.18 7.83
C GLN A 88 3.70 -11.12 8.62
N ILE A 89 4.93 -11.35 8.14
CA ILE A 89 5.90 -12.18 8.85
C ILE A 89 6.24 -11.50 10.20
N PRO A 90 6.04 -12.21 11.32
CA PRO A 90 6.47 -11.69 12.61
C PRO A 90 7.99 -11.44 12.56
N PHE A 91 8.44 -10.32 13.11
CA PHE A 91 9.85 -9.89 13.12
C PHE A 91 10.37 -9.21 11.85
N GLU A 92 9.54 -8.96 10.84
CA GLU A 92 9.92 -8.18 9.66
C GLU A 92 10.55 -6.82 10.03
N TYR A 93 10.03 -6.17 11.07
CA TYR A 93 10.56 -4.90 11.58
C TYR A 93 12.04 -4.95 12.01
N PHE A 94 12.58 -6.13 12.35
CA PHE A 94 14.00 -6.25 12.71
C PHE A 94 14.93 -6.07 11.50
N THR A 95 14.41 -6.22 10.28
CA THR A 95 15.18 -5.99 9.06
C THR A 95 15.62 -4.54 8.91
N PHE A 96 14.85 -3.59 9.46
CA PHE A 96 15.21 -2.16 9.43
C PHE A 96 16.43 -1.81 10.29
N PHE A 97 16.83 -2.66 11.24
CA PHE A 97 18.08 -2.45 11.99
C PHE A 97 19.33 -2.78 11.16
N GLN A 98 19.18 -3.45 10.01
CA GLN A 98 20.31 -3.84 9.15
C GLN A 98 20.79 -2.71 8.22
N GLY A 99 20.34 -1.48 8.44
CA GLY A 99 20.76 -0.30 7.70
C GLY A 99 20.03 -0.17 6.36
N ARG A 100 20.79 0.02 5.26
CA ARG A 100 20.22 0.28 3.92
C ARG A 100 19.77 -0.98 3.16
N LYS A 101 19.67 -2.13 3.82
CA LYS A 101 19.19 -3.36 3.17
C LYS A 101 17.67 -3.27 2.94
N PRO A 102 17.16 -3.83 1.84
CA PRO A 102 15.72 -3.98 1.67
C PRO A 102 15.14 -4.85 2.80
N GLY A 103 13.92 -4.55 3.23
CA GLY A 103 13.21 -5.42 4.16
C GLY A 103 12.92 -6.77 3.51
N TRP A 104 12.63 -7.80 4.30
CA TRP A 104 12.34 -9.15 3.78
C TRP A 104 11.21 -9.14 2.75
N HIS A 105 10.18 -8.31 2.97
CA HIS A 105 9.08 -8.19 2.05
C HIS A 105 9.50 -7.64 0.67
N ASP A 106 10.55 -6.82 0.59
CA ASP A 106 11.13 -6.25 -0.64
C ASP A 106 12.07 -7.26 -1.30
N GLU A 107 12.92 -7.89 -0.49
CA GLU A 107 13.93 -8.85 -0.94
C GLU A 107 13.29 -10.09 -1.57
N TYR A 108 12.35 -10.73 -0.87
CA TYR A 108 11.71 -11.97 -1.33
C TYR A 108 10.64 -11.73 -2.40
N SER A 109 10.13 -10.50 -2.55
CA SER A 109 9.24 -10.14 -3.67
C SER A 109 9.97 -9.55 -4.88
N ASN A 110 11.30 -9.41 -4.83
CA ASN A 110 12.09 -8.74 -5.86
C ASN A 110 11.62 -7.31 -6.19
N THR A 111 11.09 -6.60 -5.21
CA THR A 111 10.60 -5.22 -5.37
C THR A 111 11.44 -4.22 -4.60
N PHE A 112 11.43 -2.96 -5.04
CA PHE A 112 12.13 -1.84 -4.43
C PHE A 112 11.25 -0.60 -4.38
N VAL A 113 11.52 0.27 -3.40
CA VAL A 113 10.87 1.57 -3.27
C VAL A 113 11.83 2.66 -3.74
N VAL A 114 11.43 3.40 -4.77
CA VAL A 114 12.23 4.48 -5.36
C VAL A 114 11.45 5.78 -5.40
N LYS A 115 12.16 6.93 -5.46
CA LYS A 115 11.52 8.22 -5.72
C LYS A 115 11.06 8.29 -7.17
N LYS A 116 9.77 8.60 -7.37
CA LYS A 116 9.14 8.61 -8.69
C LYS A 116 9.89 9.53 -9.67
N ASP A 117 10.07 10.79 -9.29
CA ASP A 117 10.68 11.80 -10.14
C ASP A 117 12.12 11.43 -10.55
N LYS A 118 12.87 10.79 -9.64
CA LYS A 118 14.23 10.31 -9.94
C LYS A 118 14.22 9.13 -10.92
N LEU A 119 13.29 8.20 -10.76
CA LEU A 119 13.16 7.07 -11.68
C LEU A 119 12.82 7.55 -13.09
N GLU A 120 11.86 8.47 -13.21
CA GLU A 120 11.45 9.02 -14.51
C GLU A 120 12.61 9.70 -15.23
N GLN A 121 13.43 10.48 -14.51
CA GLN A 121 14.63 11.10 -15.08
C GLN A 121 15.62 10.04 -15.60
N ILE A 122 15.95 9.04 -14.78
CA ILE A 122 16.89 7.97 -15.15
C ILE A 122 16.41 7.21 -16.39
N LEU A 123 15.10 6.96 -16.52
CA LEU A 123 14.53 6.29 -17.67
C LEU A 123 14.58 7.14 -18.94
N ILE A 124 14.50 8.47 -18.83
CA ILE A 124 14.68 9.39 -19.96
C ILE A 124 16.14 9.38 -20.40
N ASP A 125 17.07 9.61 -19.46
CA ASP A 125 18.50 9.65 -19.73
C ASP A 125 18.98 8.34 -20.39
N TYR A 126 18.50 7.19 -19.90
CA TYR A 126 18.83 5.88 -20.48
C TYR A 126 18.34 5.72 -21.92
N LYS A 127 17.14 6.22 -22.23
CA LYS A 127 16.59 6.18 -23.60
C LYS A 127 17.39 7.07 -24.55
N GLU A 128 17.76 8.27 -24.11
CA GLU A 128 18.58 9.17 -24.91
C GLU A 128 19.94 8.56 -25.24
N LEU A 129 20.60 7.95 -24.26
CA LEU A 129 21.87 7.24 -24.47
C LEU A 129 21.72 6.07 -25.46
N PHE A 130 20.65 5.28 -25.32
CA PHE A 130 20.39 4.14 -26.19
C PHE A 130 20.17 4.55 -27.65
N GLU A 131 19.45 5.66 -27.90
CA GLU A 131 19.26 6.19 -29.26
C GLU A 131 20.56 6.74 -29.87
N ILE A 132 21.44 7.35 -29.05
CA ILE A 132 22.77 7.81 -29.51
C ILE A 132 23.66 6.62 -29.92
N GLU A 133 23.65 5.53 -29.14
CA GLU A 133 24.42 4.33 -29.46
C GLU A 133 23.95 3.66 -30.75
N LYS A 134 22.64 3.66 -31.02
CA LYS A 134 22.07 3.08 -32.24
C LYS A 134 22.41 3.89 -33.51
N GLN A 135 22.77 5.16 -33.36
CA GLN A 135 23.15 6.04 -34.47
C GLN A 135 24.65 5.98 -34.82
N LYS A 136 25.46 5.28 -34.02
CA LYS A 136 26.88 5.03 -34.28
C LYS A 136 27.08 3.72 -35.04
#